data_AF-A0A7Y1XPS3-F1
#
_entry.id   AF-A0A7Y1XPS3-F1
#
_cell.length_a   1.000
_cell.length_b   1.000
_cell.length_c   1.000
_cell.angle_alpha   90.00
_cell.angle_beta   90.00
_cell.angle_gamma   90.00
#
_symmetry.space_group_name_H-M   'P 1'
#
loop_
_entity.id
_entity.type
_entity.pdbx_description
1 polymer ?
#
loop_
_entity_poly.entity_id
_entity_poly.type
_entity_poly.pdbx_seq_one_letter_code
_entity_poly.pdbx_strand_id
1 'polypeptide(L)'
;MDTTPHFTNDTIVFGLLMIALAFIFYTSSQKTGFWKKFYSIVPALFLAYMIPALFTTLGLIAPDWETVNEAGEVTKHQTNLYYMASRYLLPAALVLMTLSIDLKAVYNLGWKALAMFFAGTVGIVVGGPIAILLISMVSPETVGGAGADAVWRGLSTLA
;
A
#
# COMPACT_ATOMS: atom_id res chain seq x y z
N MET A 1 22.54 -1.38 14.55
CA MET A 1 21.65 -1.62 15.71
C MET A 1 20.89 -2.88 15.39
N ASP A 2 20.71 -3.81 16.33
CA ASP A 2 19.92 -5.01 16.06
C ASP A 2 18.44 -4.62 15.94
N THR A 3 17.82 -4.97 14.82
CA THR A 3 16.41 -4.64 14.52
C THR A 3 15.57 -5.90 14.32
N THR A 4 15.98 -7.03 14.91
CA THR A 4 15.34 -8.32 14.70
C THR A 4 13.86 -8.29 15.14
N PRO A 5 12.91 -8.60 14.23
CA PRO A 5 11.50 -8.68 14.59
C PRO A 5 11.21 -9.94 15.40
N HIS A 6 10.08 -9.95 16.11
CA HIS A 6 9.64 -11.13 16.86
C HIS A 6 9.41 -12.36 15.97
N PHE A 7 8.92 -12.16 14.74
CA PHE A 7 8.75 -13.24 13.77
C PHE A 7 9.68 -13.03 12.56
N THR A 8 10.58 -13.98 12.35
CA THR A 8 11.52 -14.02 11.21
C THR A 8 11.16 -15.08 10.17
N ASN A 9 10.24 -16.00 10.51
CA ASN A 9 9.80 -17.06 9.59
C ASN A 9 8.69 -16.55 8.67
N ASP A 10 8.99 -16.48 7.36
CA ASP A 10 8.07 -16.01 6.33
C ASP A 10 6.70 -16.71 6.36
N THR A 11 6.64 -18.00 6.71
CA THR A 11 5.37 -18.74 6.81
C THR A 11 4.48 -18.21 7.93
N ILE A 12 5.08 -17.88 9.08
CA ILE A 12 4.35 -17.36 10.24
C ILE A 12 3.88 -15.94 9.94
N VAL A 13 4.77 -15.11 9.37
CA VAL A 13 4.45 -13.73 8.97
C VAL A 13 3.32 -13.72 7.93
N PHE A 14 3.37 -14.62 6.93
CA PHE A 14 2.29 -14.77 5.95
C PHE A 14 0.97 -15.16 6.61
N GLY A 15 0.97 -16.16 7.50
CA GLY A 15 -0.22 -16.59 8.22
C GLY A 15 -0.85 -15.46 9.02
N LEU A 16 -0.03 -14.68 9.73
CA LEU A 16 -0.47 -13.51 10.49
C LEU A 16 -1.14 -12.47 9.59
N LEU A 17 -0.51 -12.14 8.46
CA LEU A 17 -1.06 -11.19 7.48
C LEU A 17 -2.37 -11.70 6.87
N MET A 18 -2.44 -12.98 6.50
CA MET A 18 -3.65 -13.58 5.95
C MET A 18 -4.80 -13.60 6.95
N ILE A 19 -4.53 -13.88 8.23
CA ILE A 19 -5.55 -13.81 9.30
C ILE A 19 -6.05 -12.37 9.47
N ALA A 20 -5.15 -11.38 9.48
CA ALA A 20 -5.53 -9.98 9.56
C ALA A 20 -6.42 -9.57 8.37
N LEU A 21 -6.02 -9.90 7.14
CA LEU A 21 -6.81 -9.63 5.95
C LEU A 21 -8.16 -10.34 5.97
N ALA A 22 -8.19 -11.62 6.35
CA ALA A 22 -9.42 -12.38 6.47
C ALA A 22 -10.37 -11.75 7.50
N PHE A 23 -9.87 -11.33 8.65
CA PHE A 23 -10.65 -10.64 9.67
C PHE A 23 -11.25 -9.33 9.15
N ILE A 24 -10.44 -8.50 8.48
CA ILE A 24 -10.88 -7.21 7.93
C ILE A 24 -11.97 -7.43 6.86
N PHE A 25 -11.71 -8.28 5.87
CA PHE A 25 -12.69 -8.50 4.81
C PHE A 25 -13.95 -9.19 5.31
N TYR A 26 -13.83 -10.16 6.22
CA TYR A 26 -14.98 -10.81 6.85
C TYR A 26 -15.85 -9.80 7.60
N THR A 27 -15.26 -9.00 8.49
CA THR A 27 -16.00 -7.98 9.24
C THR A 27 -16.58 -6.89 8.33
N SER A 28 -15.90 -6.53 7.24
CA SER A 28 -16.40 -5.56 6.24
C SER A 28 -17.58 -6.06 5.43
N SER A 29 -17.69 -7.38 5.24
CA SER A 29 -18.80 -8.00 4.50
C SER A 29 -20.12 -8.03 5.29
N GLN A 30 -20.06 -7.75 6.60
CA GLN A 30 -21.22 -7.82 7.48
C GLN A 30 -22.21 -6.67 7.19
N LYS A 31 -23.44 -7.05 6.82
CA LYS A 31 -24.48 -6.10 6.39
C LYS A 31 -25.29 -5.47 7.53
N THR A 32 -25.11 -5.92 8.76
CA THR A 32 -25.85 -5.46 9.95
C THR A 32 -24.95 -5.36 11.17
N GLY A 33 -25.36 -4.57 12.17
CA GLY A 33 -24.65 -4.42 13.44
C GLY A 33 -23.57 -3.33 13.45
N PHE A 34 -22.65 -3.45 14.42
CA PHE A 34 -21.59 -2.48 14.68
C PHE A 34 -20.62 -2.33 13.49
N TRP A 35 -20.20 -3.45 12.89
CA TRP A 35 -19.21 -3.46 11.81
C TRP A 35 -19.64 -2.66 10.59
N LYS A 36 -20.93 -2.69 10.19
CA LYS A 36 -21.44 -1.85 9.10
C LYS A 36 -21.26 -0.35 9.37
N LYS A 37 -21.50 0.10 10.61
CA LYS A 37 -21.32 1.52 10.99
C LYS A 37 -19.85 1.90 11.03
N PHE A 38 -19.00 1.01 11.51
CA PHE A 38 -17.56 1.24 11.55
C PHE A 38 -16.98 1.36 10.13
N TYR A 39 -17.31 0.40 9.24
CA TYR A 39 -16.84 0.41 7.85
C TYR A 39 -17.49 1.48 6.96
N SER A 40 -18.54 2.17 7.42
CA SER A 40 -19.03 3.37 6.74
C SER A 40 -18.17 4.60 6.99
N ILE A 41 -17.37 4.59 8.07
CA ILE A 41 -16.45 5.67 8.44
C ILE A 41 -15.02 5.31 7.99
N VAL A 42 -14.60 4.08 8.25
CA VAL A 42 -13.25 3.61 7.97
C VAL A 42 -13.28 2.57 6.86
N PRO A 43 -12.76 2.86 5.65
CA PRO A 43 -12.75 1.89 4.56
C PRO A 43 -11.94 0.63 4.90
N ALA A 44 -12.39 -0.53 4.44
CA ALA A 44 -11.68 -1.79 4.68
C ALA A 44 -10.25 -1.79 4.12
N LEU A 45 -10.04 -1.17 2.95
CA LEU A 45 -8.73 -1.07 2.33
C LEU A 45 -7.74 -0.27 3.20
N PHE A 46 -8.21 0.76 3.90
CA PHE A 46 -7.38 1.54 4.82
C PHE A 46 -6.88 0.66 5.97
N LEU A 47 -7.75 -0.17 6.57
CA LEU A 47 -7.34 -1.10 7.63
C LEU A 47 -6.41 -2.20 7.12
N ALA A 48 -6.64 -2.68 5.89
CA ALA A 48 -5.80 -3.68 5.25
C ALA A 48 -4.35 -3.20 5.06
N TYR A 49 -4.14 -1.88 4.97
CA TYR A 49 -2.81 -1.28 4.98
C TYR A 49 -2.32 -0.96 6.40
N MET A 50 -3.18 -0.38 7.24
CA MET A 50 -2.82 0.11 8.56
C MET A 50 -2.42 -1.02 9.53
N ILE A 51 -3.14 -2.15 9.53
CA ILE A 51 -2.85 -3.25 10.47
C ILE A 51 -1.46 -3.87 10.23
N PRO A 52 -1.07 -4.22 8.99
CA PRO A 52 0.31 -4.65 8.70
C PRO A 52 1.37 -3.60 9.05
N ALA A 53 1.08 -2.31 8.82
CA ALA A 53 1.98 -1.22 9.19
C ALA A 53 2.16 -1.12 10.72
N LEU A 54 1.10 -1.35 11.49
CA LEU A 54 1.17 -1.44 12.95
C LEU A 54 2.01 -2.64 13.42
N PHE A 55 1.86 -3.80 12.79
CA PHE A 55 2.72 -4.96 13.12
C PHE A 55 4.20 -4.65 12.88
N THR A 56 4.51 -3.91 11.82
CA THR A 56 5.89 -3.47 11.54
C THR A 56 6.38 -2.48 12.58
N THR A 57 5.56 -1.48 12.91
CA THR A 57 5.91 -0.44 13.90
C THR A 57 6.11 -1.02 15.31
N LEU A 58 5.36 -2.06 15.67
CA LEU A 58 5.47 -2.76 16.94
C LEU A 58 6.63 -3.78 16.98
N GLY A 59 7.37 -3.96 15.87
CA GLY A 59 8.46 -4.94 15.77
C GLY A 59 7.98 -6.40 15.73
N LEU A 60 6.70 -6.66 15.48
CA LEU A 60 6.17 -8.03 15.32
C LEU A 60 6.71 -8.68 14.06
N ILE A 61 6.76 -7.92 12.96
CA ILE A 61 7.24 -8.34 11.65
C ILE A 61 8.15 -7.24 11.09
N ALA A 62 9.06 -7.57 10.19
CA ALA A 62 9.83 -6.58 9.46
C ALA A 62 10.05 -7.06 8.01
N PRO A 63 9.99 -6.16 7.02
CA PRO A 63 10.33 -6.50 5.65
C PRO A 63 11.83 -6.81 5.52
N ASP A 64 12.66 -6.07 6.26
CA ASP A 64 14.11 -6.17 6.27
C ASP A 64 14.60 -5.87 7.69
N TRP A 65 15.60 -6.63 8.14
CA TRP A 65 16.18 -6.45 9.47
C TRP A 65 17.67 -6.81 9.50
N GLU A 66 18.37 -6.28 10.49
CA GLU A 66 19.79 -6.54 10.70
C GLU A 66 20.00 -7.24 12.04
N THR A 67 20.77 -8.33 12.05
CA THR A 67 21.23 -9.00 13.27
C THR A 67 22.71 -8.69 13.49
N VAL A 68 23.11 -8.46 14.75
CA VAL A 68 24.50 -8.17 15.12
C VAL A 68 25.04 -9.30 16.00
N ASN A 69 26.10 -9.97 15.55
CA ASN A 69 26.75 -11.04 16.32
C ASN A 69 27.63 -10.48 17.45
N GLU A 70 28.05 -11.34 18.39
CA GLU A 70 28.97 -10.97 19.50
C GLU A 70 30.32 -10.40 19.02
N ALA A 71 30.73 -10.72 17.79
CA ALA A 71 31.92 -10.18 17.13
C ALA A 71 31.71 -8.80 16.45
N GLY A 72 30.50 -8.23 16.52
CA GLY A 72 30.15 -6.95 15.87
C GLY A 72 29.85 -7.05 14.37
N GLU A 73 29.73 -8.27 13.83
CA GLU A 73 29.37 -8.48 12.42
C GLU A 73 27.87 -8.27 12.19
N VAL A 74 27.53 -7.53 11.14
CA VAL A 74 26.15 -7.21 10.75
C VAL A 74 25.72 -8.11 9.61
N THR A 75 24.64 -8.88 9.78
CA THR A 75 24.01 -9.64 8.70
C THR A 75 22.62 -9.11 8.40
N LYS A 76 22.36 -8.83 7.12
CA LYS A 76 21.07 -8.32 6.62
C LYS A 76 20.17 -9.48 6.22
N HIS A 77 18.92 -9.41 6.66
CA HIS A 77 17.87 -10.35 6.33
C HIS A 77 16.72 -9.61 5.67
N GLN A 78 16.00 -10.29 4.78
CA GLN A 78 14.83 -9.75 4.09
C GLN A 78 13.79 -10.85 3.93
N THR A 79 12.52 -10.50 4.07
CA THR A 79 11.40 -11.41 3.82
C THR A 79 11.23 -11.69 2.32
N ASN A 80 10.90 -12.93 1.97
CA ASN A 80 10.52 -13.29 0.59
C ASN A 80 9.04 -13.01 0.28
N LEU A 81 8.27 -12.49 1.24
CA LEU A 81 6.83 -12.30 1.07
C LEU A 81 6.49 -11.27 0.00
N TYR A 82 7.25 -10.18 -0.12
CA TYR A 82 7.06 -9.21 -1.20
C TYR A 82 7.29 -9.86 -2.57
N TYR A 83 8.34 -10.68 -2.69
CA TYR A 83 8.65 -11.40 -3.92
C TYR A 83 7.54 -12.40 -4.26
N MET A 84 7.04 -13.14 -3.27
CA MET A 84 5.94 -14.09 -3.47
C MET A 84 4.64 -13.37 -3.88
N ALA A 85 4.30 -12.28 -3.19
CA ALA A 85 3.10 -11.49 -3.48
C ALA A 85 3.14 -10.88 -4.88
N SER A 86 4.26 -10.26 -5.27
CA SER A 86 4.41 -9.61 -6.57
C SER A 86 4.46 -10.58 -7.75
N ARG A 87 5.03 -11.78 -7.59
CA ARG A 87 5.21 -12.73 -8.69
C ARG A 87 4.15 -13.82 -8.81
N TYR A 88 3.47 -14.16 -7.72
CA TYR A 88 2.44 -15.21 -7.74
C TYR A 88 1.05 -14.66 -7.49
N LEU A 89 0.87 -13.82 -6.46
CA LEU A 89 -0.46 -13.34 -6.09
C LEU A 89 -0.95 -12.20 -6.99
N LEU A 90 -0.09 -11.22 -7.28
CA LEU A 90 -0.45 -10.06 -8.09
C LEU A 90 -0.84 -10.46 -9.52
N PRO A 91 -0.10 -11.32 -10.25
CA PRO A 91 -0.51 -11.71 -11.59
C PRO A 91 -1.82 -12.50 -11.59
N ALA A 92 -2.01 -13.41 -10.61
CA ALA A 92 -3.27 -14.13 -10.46
C ALA A 92 -4.45 -13.17 -10.18
N ALA A 93 -4.26 -12.19 -9.30
CA ALA A 93 -5.26 -11.17 -8.99
C ALA A 93 -5.61 -10.32 -10.21
N LEU A 94 -4.63 -9.93 -11.03
CA LEU A 94 -4.86 -9.21 -12.28
C LEU A 94 -5.66 -10.05 -13.28
N VAL A 95 -5.33 -11.34 -13.45
CA VAL A 95 -6.11 -12.25 -14.30
C VAL A 95 -7.55 -12.35 -13.80
N LEU A 96 -7.76 -12.59 -12.50
CA LEU A 96 -9.10 -12.65 -11.92
C LEU A 96 -9.86 -11.33 -12.07
N MET A 97 -9.18 -10.19 -11.91
CA MET A 97 -9.75 -8.87 -12.15
C MET A 97 -10.17 -8.73 -13.61
N THR A 98 -9.32 -9.10 -14.58
CA THR A 98 -9.65 -9.01 -16.00
C THR A 98 -10.84 -9.89 -16.39
N LEU A 99 -10.96 -11.09 -15.81
CA LEU A 99 -12.13 -11.96 -15.98
C LEU A 99 -13.41 -11.39 -15.34
N SER A 100 -13.26 -10.57 -14.30
CA SER A 100 -14.38 -9.92 -13.60
C SER A 100 -14.86 -8.64 -14.30
N ILE A 101 -14.14 -8.13 -15.31
CA ILE A 101 -14.51 -6.90 -16.02
C ILE A 101 -15.65 -7.19 -17.01
N ASP A 102 -16.70 -6.36 -16.94
CA ASP A 102 -17.75 -6.33 -17.95
C ASP A 102 -17.27 -5.59 -19.21
N LEU A 103 -16.72 -6.35 -20.16
CA LEU A 103 -16.24 -5.84 -21.44
C LEU A 103 -17.35 -5.14 -22.26
N LYS A 104 -18.61 -5.54 -22.09
CA LYS A 104 -19.74 -4.95 -22.81
C LYS A 104 -20.03 -3.55 -22.29
N ALA A 105 -20.04 -3.37 -20.97
CA ALA A 105 -20.18 -2.06 -20.34
C ALA A 105 -19.03 -1.11 -20.73
N VAL A 106 -17.79 -1.60 -20.74
CA VAL A 106 -16.62 -0.83 -21.16
C VAL A 106 -16.75 -0.40 -22.64
N TYR A 107 -17.15 -1.32 -23.52
CA TYR A 107 -17.34 -1.00 -24.94
C TYR A 107 -18.44 0.04 -25.16
N ASN A 108 -19.55 -0.06 -24.43
CA ASN A 108 -20.66 0.90 -24.49
C ASN A 108 -20.26 2.32 -24.04
N LEU A 109 -19.18 2.45 -23.25
CA LEU A 109 -18.67 3.74 -22.80
C LEU A 109 -17.88 4.47 -23.91
N GLY A 110 -17.23 3.71 -24.79
CA GLY A 110 -16.58 4.20 -26.02
C GLY A 110 -15.69 5.43 -25.79
N TRP A 111 -15.94 6.50 -26.55
CA TRP A 111 -15.20 7.76 -26.49
C TRP A 111 -15.21 8.42 -25.09
N LYS A 112 -16.28 8.23 -24.30
CA LYS A 112 -16.41 8.86 -22.98
C LYS A 112 -15.39 8.30 -21.99
N ALA A 113 -15.10 7.00 -22.08
CA ALA A 113 -14.07 6.34 -21.26
C ALA A 113 -12.69 6.98 -21.52
N LEU A 114 -12.37 7.16 -22.80
CA LEU A 114 -11.10 7.71 -23.24
C LEU A 114 -10.96 9.18 -22.82
N ALA A 115 -12.00 9.99 -23.01
CA ALA A 115 -12.02 11.38 -22.57
C ALA A 115 -11.88 11.51 -21.05
N MET A 116 -12.55 10.67 -20.25
CA MET A 116 -12.41 10.62 -18.79
C MET A 116 -10.98 10.27 -18.38
N PHE A 117 -10.35 9.30 -19.05
CA PHE A 117 -8.96 8.91 -18.78
C PHE A 117 -7.98 10.04 -19.07
N PHE A 118 -8.11 10.71 -20.22
CA PHE A 118 -7.24 11.84 -20.56
C PHE A 118 -7.46 13.03 -19.64
N ALA A 119 -8.71 13.37 -19.33
CA ALA A 119 -9.01 14.45 -18.38
C ALA A 119 -8.40 14.17 -17.00
N GLY A 120 -8.52 12.93 -16.50
CA GLY A 120 -7.87 12.51 -15.26
C GLY A 120 -6.34 12.57 -15.33
N THR A 121 -5.75 12.10 -16.44
CA THR A 121 -4.29 12.11 -16.65
C THR A 121 -3.76 13.53 -16.68
N VAL A 122 -4.36 14.43 -17.48
CA VAL A 122 -4.00 15.85 -17.52
C VAL A 122 -4.20 16.49 -16.14
N GLY A 123 -5.29 16.14 -15.45
CA GLY A 123 -5.55 16.60 -14.09
C GLY A 123 -4.44 16.22 -13.10
N ILE A 124 -3.92 15.00 -13.15
CA ILE A 124 -2.81 14.55 -12.28
C ILE A 124 -1.49 15.21 -12.70
N VAL A 125 -1.17 15.21 -13.99
CA VAL A 125 0.08 15.77 -14.54
C VAL A 125 0.21 17.26 -14.25
N VAL A 126 -0.89 18.00 -14.29
CA VAL A 126 -0.91 19.44 -13.98
C VAL A 126 -1.12 19.69 -12.50
N GLY A 127 -2.05 18.96 -11.86
CA GLY A 127 -2.43 19.14 -10.47
C GLY A 127 -1.32 18.78 -9.48
N GLY A 128 -0.53 17.75 -9.76
CA GLY A 128 0.61 17.36 -8.93
C GLY A 128 1.62 18.50 -8.76
N PRO A 129 2.24 19.01 -9.84
CA PRO A 129 3.15 20.14 -9.78
C PRO A 129 2.54 21.40 -9.15
N ILE A 130 1.28 21.74 -9.46
CA ILE A 130 0.62 22.91 -8.86
C ILE A 130 0.45 22.72 -7.35
N ALA A 131 -0.01 21.56 -6.88
CA ALA A 131 -0.18 21.28 -5.45
C ALA A 131 1.16 21.42 -4.71
N ILE A 132 2.24 20.93 -5.31
CA ILE A 132 3.60 21.04 -4.79
C ILE A 132 4.02 22.51 -4.68
N LEU A 133 3.82 23.31 -5.74
CA LEU A 133 4.16 24.73 -5.73
C LEU A 133 3.37 25.49 -4.65
N LEU A 134 2.07 25.23 -4.53
CA LEU A 134 1.21 25.86 -3.53
C LEU A 134 1.66 25.51 -2.10
N ILE A 135 1.93 24.24 -1.81
CA ILE A 135 2.41 23.83 -0.47
C ILE A 135 3.81 24.37 -0.21
N SER A 136 4.69 24.41 -1.21
CA SER A 136 6.04 24.96 -1.07
C SER A 136 6.07 26.44 -0.69
N MET A 137 5.02 27.21 -1.02
CA MET A 137 4.91 28.61 -0.61
C MET A 137 4.48 28.78 0.85
N VAL A 138 3.79 27.80 1.44
CA VAL A 138 3.24 27.87 2.80
C VAL A 138 4.11 27.10 3.81
N SER A 139 4.59 25.92 3.43
CA SER A 139 5.46 25.07 4.25
C SER A 139 6.48 24.34 3.36
N PRO A 140 7.60 25.01 3.02
CA PRO A 140 8.68 24.45 2.19
C PRO A 140 9.28 23.17 2.78
N GLU A 141 9.32 23.05 4.11
CA GLU A 141 9.81 21.87 4.83
C GLU A 141 8.96 20.62 4.59
N THR A 142 7.64 20.74 4.38
CA THR A 142 6.75 19.58 4.18
C THR A 142 6.99 18.89 2.84
N VAL A 143 7.47 19.62 1.84
CA VAL A 143 7.78 19.09 0.49
C VAL A 143 9.26 18.68 0.35
N GLY A 144 10.01 18.63 1.45
CA GLY A 144 11.40 18.16 1.48
C GLY A 144 12.45 19.19 1.03
N GLY A 145 12.08 20.48 0.96
CA GLY A 145 12.94 21.58 0.51
C GLY A 145 12.69 22.00 -0.94
N ALA A 146 13.27 23.14 -1.33
CA ALA A 146 13.07 23.75 -2.65
C ALA A 146 13.84 23.00 -3.76
N GLY A 147 13.25 21.95 -4.33
CA GLY A 147 13.78 21.26 -5.50
C GLY A 147 12.87 20.14 -5.98
N ALA A 148 12.74 19.97 -7.29
CA ALA A 148 11.85 18.97 -7.89
C ALA A 148 12.10 17.54 -7.38
N ASP A 149 13.35 17.17 -7.09
CA ASP A 149 13.73 15.82 -6.62
C ASP A 149 13.23 15.47 -5.21
N ALA A 150 13.12 16.44 -4.29
CA ALA A 150 12.75 16.16 -2.91
C ALA A 150 11.27 15.74 -2.77
N VAL A 151 10.44 16.26 -3.67
CA VAL A 151 9.00 16.09 -3.63
C VAL A 151 8.54 14.73 -4.14
N TRP A 152 9.19 14.22 -5.18
CA TRP A 152 8.91 12.88 -5.71
C TRP A 152 9.32 11.78 -4.72
N ARG A 153 10.33 12.01 -3.88
CA ARG A 153 10.70 11.09 -2.78
C ARG A 153 9.62 10.99 -1.70
N GLY A 154 8.91 12.07 -1.38
CA GLY A 154 7.80 12.06 -0.42
C GLY A 154 6.53 11.41 -0.95
N LEU A 155 6.26 11.47 -2.26
CA LEU A 155 5.12 10.80 -2.89
C LEU A 155 5.37 9.30 -3.13
N SER A 156 6.62 8.89 -3.33
CA SER A 156 6.99 7.48 -3.55
C SER A 156 6.99 6.64 -2.27
N THR A 157 6.88 7.22 -1.07
CA THR A 157 6.63 6.44 0.16
C THR A 157 5.19 5.93 0.27
N LEU A 158 4.29 6.40 -0.60
CA LEU A 158 2.91 5.90 -0.73
C LEU A 158 2.73 4.93 -1.91
N ALA A 159 3.78 4.66 -2.70
CA ALA A 159 3.75 3.81 -3.88
C ALA A 159 4.20 2.37 -3.58
#